data_AF-A0ABC9VAW7-F1
#
_entry.id   AF-A0ABC9VAW7-F1
#
_cell.length_a   1.000
_cell.length_b   1.000
_cell.length_c   1.000
_cell.angle_alpha   90.00
_cell.angle_beta   90.00
_cell.angle_gamma   90.00
#
_symmetry.space_group_name_H-M   'P 1'
#
loop_
_entity.id
_entity.type
_entity.pdbx_description
1 polymer ?
#
loop_
_entity_poly.entity_id
_entity_poly.type
_entity_poly.pdbx_seq_one_letter_code
_entity_poly.pdbx_strand_id
1 'polypeptide(L)' 'MEKKSLKPETDRFKHILIEAYQRGELSANITAKDMVRELAHQLKQVLKGDNK' A
#
# COMPACT_ATOMS: atom_id res chain seq x y z
N MET A 1 -21.75 16.35 -9.81
CA MET A 1 -20.41 15.76 -9.63
C MET A 1 -20.45 14.91 -8.37
N GLU A 2 -20.64 13.60 -8.54
CA GLU A 2 -20.45 12.68 -7.42
C GLU A 2 -18.99 12.75 -7.00
N LYS A 3 -18.73 13.30 -5.81
CA LYS A 3 -17.46 13.10 -5.13
C LYS A 3 -17.44 11.62 -4.75
N LYS A 4 -17.10 10.73 -5.69
CA LYS A 4 -16.77 9.33 -5.38
C LYS A 4 -15.84 9.41 -4.19
N SER A 5 -16.26 8.84 -3.08
CA SER A 5 -15.55 8.93 -1.82
C SER A 5 -14.18 8.28 -2.07
N LEU A 6 -13.15 9.09 -2.37
CA LEU A 6 -11.75 8.66 -2.50
C LEU A 6 -11.14 8.32 -1.13
N LYS A 7 -11.92 8.54 -0.05
CA LYS A 7 -11.53 8.26 1.33
C LYS A 7 -11.15 6.79 1.57
N PRO A 8 -11.91 5.77 1.12
CA PRO A 8 -11.58 4.37 1.37
C PRO A 8 -10.26 3.95 0.72
N GLU A 9 -9.99 4.41 -0.49
CA GLU A 9 -8.73 4.13 -1.20
C GLU A 9 -7.54 4.85 -0.54
N THR A 10 -7.75 6.11 -0.14
CA THR A 10 -6.71 6.90 0.54
C THR A 10 -6.37 6.34 1.91
N ASP A 11 -7.37 5.90 2.69
CA ASP A 11 -7.16 5.27 3.98
C ASP A 11 -6.47 3.90 3.84
N ARG A 12 -6.86 3.08 2.84
CA ARG A 12 -6.13 1.85 2.51
C ARG A 12 -4.68 2.11 2.14
N PHE A 13 -4.42 3.13 1.33
CA PHE A 13 -3.07 3.51 0.94
C PHE A 13 -2.22 3.95 2.13
N LYS A 14 -2.78 4.75 3.05
CA LYS A 14 -2.10 5.13 4.30
C LYS A 14 -1.76 3.92 5.16
N HIS A 15 -2.68 2.97 5.31
CA HIS A 15 -2.43 1.74 6.07
C HIS A 15 -1.28 0.92 5.48
N ILE A 16 -1.22 0.78 4.15
CA ILE A 16 -0.14 0.07 3.46
C ILE A 16 1.22 0.73 3.72
N LEU A 17 1.30 2.06 3.66
CA LEU A 17 2.54 2.79 3.92
C LEU A 17 3.02 2.63 5.36
N ILE A 18 2.11 2.68 6.34
CA ILE A 18 2.45 2.51 7.76
C ILE A 18 2.95 1.08 8.03
N GLU A 19 2.29 0.07 7.47
CA GLU A 19 2.69 -1.34 7.63
C GLU A 19 4.08 -1.60 7.01
N ALA A 20 4.33 -1.05 5.82
CA ALA A 20 5.63 -1.14 5.16
C ALA A 20 6.73 -0.49 6.00
N TYR A 21 6.48 0.71 6.55
CA TYR A 21 7.42 1.41 7.41
C TYR A 21 7.78 0.60 8.66
N GLN A 22 6.77 0.07 9.38
CA GLN A 22 6.98 -0.74 10.58
C GLN A 22 7.75 -2.03 10.31
N ARG A 23 7.47 -2.70 9.18
CA ARG A 23 8.23 -3.89 8.78
C ARG A 23 9.68 -3.58 8.42
N GLY A 24 9.94 -2.41 7.84
CA GLY A 24 11.30 -1.95 7.56
C GLY A 24 12.10 -1.63 8.81
N GLU A 25 11.48 -0.97 9.79
CA GLU A 25 12.13 -0.68 11.09
C GLU A 25 12.43 -1.96 11.89
N LEU A 26 11.53 -2.95 11.87
CA LEU A 26 11.64 -4.16 12.68
C LEU A 26 12.43 -5.30 12.02
N SER A 27 12.76 -5.20 10.73
CA SER A 27 13.38 -6.30 10.01
C SER A 27 14.89 -6.12 9.83
N ALA A 28 15.67 -6.96 10.51
CA ALA A 28 17.11 -7.06 10.31
C ALA A 28 17.49 -7.77 8.98
N ASN A 29 16.53 -8.36 8.26
CA ASN A 29 16.78 -9.29 7.16
C ASN A 29 16.01 -8.98 5.87
N ILE A 30 15.24 -7.90 5.84
CA ILE A 30 14.53 -7.43 4.63
C ILE A 30 15.35 -6.32 4.01
N THR A 31 15.68 -6.46 2.74
CA THR A 31 16.34 -5.40 1.99
C THR A 31 15.31 -4.38 1.51
N ALA A 32 15.73 -3.12 1.32
CA ALA A 32 14.87 -2.08 0.76
C ALA A 32 14.24 -2.50 -0.60
N LYS A 33 14.94 -3.34 -1.38
CA LYS A 33 14.44 -3.89 -2.64
C LYS A 33 13.22 -4.80 -2.44
N ASP A 34 13.25 -5.64 -1.41
CA ASP A 34 12.14 -6.54 -1.09
C ASP A 34 10.92 -5.75 -0.60
N MET A 35 11.14 -4.73 0.23
CA MET A 35 10.06 -3.82 0.68
C MET A 35 9.38 -3.10 -0.48
N VAL A 36 10.16 -2.53 -1.39
CA VAL A 36 9.63 -1.81 -2.56
C VAL A 36 8.85 -2.76 -3.48
N ARG A 37 9.27 -4.02 -3.58
CA ARG A 37 8.58 -5.04 -4.36
C ARG A 37 7.24 -5.43 -3.74
N GLU A 38 7.18 -5.63 -2.43
CA GLU A 38 5.92 -5.87 -1.71
C GLU A 38 4.96 -4.68 -1.84
N LEU A 39 5.48 -3.46 -1.65
CA LEU A 39 4.70 -2.23 -1.77
C LEU A 39 4.09 -2.08 -3.17
N ALA A 40 4.89 -2.28 -4.23
CA ALA A 40 4.41 -2.22 -5.61
C ALA A 40 3.32 -3.27 -5.89
N HIS A 41 3.44 -4.46 -5.29
CA HIS A 41 2.46 -5.52 -5.42
C HIS A 41 1.13 -5.17 -4.73
N GLN A 42 1.18 -4.66 -3.49
CA GLN A 42 -0.01 -4.22 -2.75
C GLN A 42 -0.72 -3.06 -3.45
N LEU A 43 0.04 -2.09 -3.95
CA LEU A 43 -0.52 -0.95 -4.70
C LEU A 43 -1.21 -1.39 -5.99
N LYS A 44 -0.62 -2.33 -6.73
CA LYS A 44 -1.23 -2.89 -7.94
C LYS A 44 -2.57 -3.58 -7.67
N GLN A 45 -2.74 -4.19 -6.49
CA GLN A 45 -4.00 -4.83 -6.12
C GLN A 45 -5.08 -3.81 -5.76
N VAL A 46 -4.72 -2.76 -5.02
CA VAL A 46 -5.63 -1.66 -4.70
C VAL A 46 -6.15 -1.01 -5.98
N LEU A 47 -5.25 -0.68 -6.92
CA LEU A 47 -5.60 -0.04 -8.18
C LEU A 47 -6.37 -0.93 -9.17
N LYS A 48 -6.31 -2.26 -9.02
CA LYS A 48 -7.07 -3.21 -9.84
C LYS A 48 -8.47 -3.51 -9.30
N GLY A 49 -8.71 -3.24 -8.01
CA GLY A 49 -10.00 -3.48 -7.35
C GLY A 49 -11.14 -2.57 -7.82
N ASP A 50 -10.83 -1.46 -8.50
CA ASP A 50 -11.80 -0.46 -8.97
C ASP A 50 -12.38 -0.71 -10.38
N ASN A 51 -12.09 -1.86 -11.00
CA ASN A 51 -12.59 -2.26 -12.33
C ASN A 51 -13.70 -3.34 -12.27
N LYS A 52 -14.70 -3.21 -11.38
CA LYS A 52 -15.92 -4.01 -11.46
C LYS A 52 -17.17 -3.18 -11.23
#